data_AF-A0A7Y6WTN4-F1
#
_entry.id   AF-A0A7Y6WTN4-F1
#
_cell.length_a   1.000
_cell.length_b   1.000
_cell.length_c   1.000
_cell.angle_alpha   90.00
_cell.angle_beta   90.00
_cell.angle_gamma   90.00
#
_symmetry.space_group_name_H-M   'P 1'
#
loop_
_entity.id
_entity.type
_entity.pdbx_description
1 polymer ?
#
loop_
_entity_poly.entity_id
_entity_poly.type
_entity_poly.pdbx_seq_one_letter_code
_entity_poly.pdbx_strand_id
1 'polypeptide(L)'
;MRRTLQDAMRSTLFVGAALLAGCAGTVHAPYPPIRADLSPAALERGASIFHASCESCHRGGDAETASGAPLRELPSYMGRFYAANLTSHAEAGIGAMTDEELARAIRYAVSRDGRLMVMPSYGMGDADLAAVLGFMRSGHPLFTPDSVPAPPSEFSFFGGIGFRFITGNEPVERPASGIPVPPKAATREYGHYMAHDVYDCASCHTDGFSPRKTEGDDVFAGGMAFVDPEGRKVHSSNITFHETGLAHWTLEDFTRAVRDGLAPDGSVLRSPMPRFRGMDAVEARALYDYLRSVPNRENAVKGARPRLTAASVRPDWVAEEQRAETRPEAAPASAPDETRAGDAPGARGSVKEAAGDTSAPSVSPAQTPAIPRDTLGAEAPASVTASATGAGAAPRTEPGAPHPGVDSAPSAKHAAASPTAPAPTALASKPAPTRKPRSVEPKVDAPALFVRFGCASCHAPGARYHDRLDKVATRSEADLVRWVRNPEQFLPGTPMPTYAELIDEKTARALVRWVKAGGLASLPSSPR
;
A
#
# COMPACT_ATOMS: atom_id res chain seq x y z
N MET A 1 -4.43 -26.03 61.24
CA MET A 1 -5.55 -25.82 60.29
C MET A 1 -5.79 -24.34 59.95
N ARG A 2 -5.95 -23.41 60.90
CA ARG A 2 -6.16 -21.98 60.57
C ARG A 2 -4.95 -21.29 59.90
N ARG A 3 -3.71 -21.56 60.37
CA ARG A 3 -2.49 -21.01 59.75
C ARG A 3 -2.25 -21.55 58.33
N THR A 4 -2.45 -22.85 58.12
CA THR A 4 -2.33 -23.50 56.80
C THR A 4 -3.36 -23.00 55.78
N LEU A 5 -4.58 -22.67 56.23
CA LEU A 5 -5.60 -22.04 55.37
C LEU A 5 -5.25 -20.58 55.05
N GLN A 6 -4.70 -19.82 56.00
CA GLN A 6 -4.26 -18.45 55.76
C GLN A 6 -3.05 -18.36 54.83
N ASP A 7 -2.10 -19.31 54.94
CA ASP A 7 -0.93 -19.36 54.07
C ASP A 7 -1.29 -19.86 52.65
N ALA A 8 -2.24 -20.80 52.54
CA ALA A 8 -2.80 -21.19 51.26
C ALA A 8 -3.59 -20.04 50.62
N MET A 9 -4.45 -19.34 51.36
CA MET A 9 -5.18 -18.17 50.85
C MET A 9 -4.24 -17.03 50.47
N ARG A 10 -3.19 -16.76 51.24
CA ARG A 10 -2.16 -15.75 50.91
C ARG A 10 -1.36 -16.15 49.67
N SER A 11 -1.01 -17.42 49.52
CA SER A 11 -0.30 -17.91 48.33
C SER A 11 -1.18 -17.84 47.08
N THR A 12 -2.47 -18.18 47.19
CA THR A 12 -3.43 -18.03 46.09
C THR A 12 -3.73 -16.56 45.77
N LEU A 13 -3.76 -15.67 46.77
CA LEU A 13 -3.87 -14.23 46.57
C LEU A 13 -2.60 -13.62 45.96
N PHE A 14 -1.40 -14.11 46.31
CA PHE A 14 -0.14 -13.67 45.69
C PHE A 14 0.00 -14.19 44.25
N VAL A 15 -0.38 -15.45 43.98
CA VAL A 15 -0.41 -16.00 42.62
C VAL A 15 -1.49 -15.30 41.79
N GLY A 16 -2.67 -15.02 42.37
CA GLY A 16 -3.73 -14.24 41.74
C GLY A 16 -3.33 -12.78 41.49
N ALA A 17 -2.64 -12.14 42.42
CA ALA A 17 -2.11 -10.78 42.27
C ALA A 17 -0.91 -10.70 41.30
N ALA A 18 -0.07 -11.74 41.24
CA ALA A 18 1.01 -11.84 40.25
C ALA A 18 0.48 -12.14 38.84
N LEU A 19 -0.60 -12.93 38.72
CA LEU A 19 -1.36 -13.11 37.48
C LEU A 19 -2.06 -11.81 37.05
N LEU A 20 -2.63 -11.04 37.99
CA LEU A 20 -3.26 -9.75 37.71
C LEU A 20 -2.24 -8.64 37.39
N ALA A 21 -1.09 -8.60 38.07
CA ALA A 21 0.04 -7.74 37.70
C ALA A 21 0.64 -8.15 36.35
N GLY A 22 0.62 -9.46 36.06
CA GLY A 22 0.88 -10.06 34.76
C GLY A 22 -0.23 -9.82 33.73
N CYS A 23 -1.31 -9.08 34.01
CA CYS A 23 -2.29 -8.64 33.01
C CYS A 23 -2.13 -7.15 32.64
N ALA A 24 -1.34 -6.40 33.40
CA ALA A 24 -1.09 -4.96 33.22
C ALA A 24 0.40 -4.62 32.96
N GLY A 25 1.26 -5.64 32.82
CA GLY A 25 2.71 -5.45 32.72
C GLY A 25 3.10 -4.63 31.50
N THR A 26 3.75 -3.49 31.75
CA THR A 26 4.41 -2.69 30.72
C THR A 26 5.62 -3.46 30.19
N VAL A 27 5.80 -3.42 28.88
CA VAL A 27 6.92 -4.01 28.17
C VAL A 27 7.96 -2.91 27.94
N HIS A 28 9.20 -3.21 28.30
CA HIS A 28 10.31 -2.29 28.05
C HIS A 28 10.79 -2.46 26.61
N ALA A 29 10.73 -1.37 25.84
CA ALA A 29 11.34 -1.27 24.52
C ALA A 29 12.03 0.11 24.43
N PRO A 30 13.18 0.20 23.75
CA PRO A 30 13.90 1.46 23.64
C PRO A 30 13.10 2.46 22.80
N TYR A 31 13.43 3.74 22.99
CA TYR A 31 12.96 4.83 22.14
C TYR A 31 13.97 5.03 21.00
N PRO A 32 13.65 4.67 19.74
CA PRO A 32 14.53 4.91 18.60
C PRO A 32 14.85 6.40 18.48
N PRO A 33 16.13 6.82 18.43
CA PRO A 33 16.52 8.22 18.27
C PRO A 33 16.33 8.71 16.82
N ILE A 34 15.13 8.50 16.27
CA ILE A 34 14.77 8.80 14.88
C ILE A 34 13.82 9.98 14.88
N ARG A 35 14.07 10.94 13.99
CA ARG A 35 13.26 12.16 13.83
C ARG A 35 12.60 12.17 12.46
N ALA A 36 11.47 12.86 12.38
CA ALA A 36 10.76 13.06 11.13
C ALA A 36 11.63 13.77 10.09
N ASP A 37 11.74 13.20 8.89
CA ASP A 37 12.39 13.84 7.74
C ASP A 37 11.32 14.50 6.86
N LEU A 38 11.34 15.83 6.80
CA LEU A 38 10.37 16.65 6.06
C LEU A 38 10.87 17.06 4.66
N SER A 39 11.99 16.49 4.20
CA SER A 39 12.46 16.74 2.83
C SER A 39 11.44 16.22 1.81
N PRO A 40 11.30 16.85 0.63
CA PRO A 40 10.32 16.44 -0.37
C PRO A 40 10.41 14.95 -0.77
N ALA A 41 11.64 14.43 -0.91
CA ALA A 41 11.87 13.03 -1.24
C ALA A 41 11.44 12.08 -0.10
N ALA A 42 11.70 12.46 1.16
CA ALA A 42 11.24 11.69 2.31
C ALA A 42 9.72 11.73 2.46
N LEU A 43 9.07 12.87 2.18
CA LEU A 43 7.60 12.95 2.20
C LEU A 43 6.96 12.06 1.13
N GLU A 44 7.49 12.04 -0.09
CA GLU A 44 7.02 11.15 -1.15
C GLU A 44 7.21 9.67 -0.77
N ARG A 45 8.38 9.33 -0.24
CA ARG A 45 8.68 7.97 0.25
C ARG A 45 7.76 7.56 1.40
N GLY A 46 7.60 8.44 2.39
CA GLY A 46 6.75 8.24 3.55
C GLY A 46 5.28 8.07 3.19
N ALA A 47 4.79 8.87 2.23
CA ALA A 47 3.44 8.72 1.69
C ALA A 47 3.24 7.33 1.06
N SER A 48 4.16 6.91 0.18
CA SER A 48 4.08 5.59 -0.47
C SER A 48 4.00 4.45 0.55
N ILE A 49 4.84 4.46 1.60
CA ILE A 49 4.82 3.45 2.66
C ILE A 49 3.53 3.55 3.48
N PHE A 50 3.11 4.75 3.90
CA PHE A 50 1.94 4.94 4.75
C PHE A 50 0.66 4.45 4.06
N HIS A 51 0.45 4.82 2.81
CA HIS A 51 -0.70 4.37 2.01
C HIS A 51 -0.72 2.85 1.81
N ALA A 52 0.47 2.24 1.77
CA ALA A 52 0.60 0.80 1.54
C ALA A 52 0.44 -0.05 2.81
N SER A 53 0.95 0.42 3.96
CA SER A 53 1.05 -0.40 5.18
C SER A 53 0.24 0.12 6.38
N CYS A 54 -0.10 1.41 6.43
CA CYS A 54 -0.69 2.03 7.63
C CYS A 54 -2.15 2.45 7.42
N GLU A 55 -2.46 3.04 6.27
CA GLU A 55 -3.73 3.71 6.03
C GLU A 55 -4.93 2.76 6.16
N SER A 56 -4.85 1.52 5.68
CA SER A 56 -5.99 0.60 5.68
C SER A 56 -6.54 0.30 7.07
N CYS A 57 -5.69 0.37 8.11
CA CYS A 57 -6.10 0.17 9.50
C CYS A 57 -6.36 1.49 10.20
N HIS A 58 -5.59 2.53 9.92
CA HIS A 58 -5.67 3.81 10.63
C HIS A 58 -6.68 4.80 10.05
N ARG A 59 -7.15 4.60 8.81
CA ARG A 59 -8.26 5.36 8.23
C ARG A 59 -9.57 4.61 8.45
N GLY A 60 -10.42 5.19 9.29
CA GLY A 60 -11.68 4.57 9.70
C GLY A 60 -12.77 4.66 8.65
N GLY A 61 -12.88 3.68 7.76
CA GLY A 61 -14.04 3.55 6.86
C GLY A 61 -14.29 4.78 5.98
N ASP A 62 -15.33 5.56 6.30
CA ASP A 62 -15.75 6.81 5.66
C ASP A 62 -14.98 8.06 6.15
N ALA A 63 -14.04 7.90 7.09
CA ALA A 63 -13.21 8.98 7.56
C ALA A 63 -12.26 9.47 6.45
N GLU A 64 -12.30 10.77 6.22
CA GLU A 64 -11.35 11.52 5.38
C GLU A 64 -9.97 11.65 6.05
N THR A 65 -9.89 11.27 7.34
CA THR A 65 -8.68 11.36 8.16
C THR A 65 -8.28 9.99 8.71
N ALA A 66 -7.01 9.86 9.08
CA ALA A 66 -6.47 8.72 9.80
C ALA A 66 -6.88 8.76 11.29
N SER A 67 -8.18 8.91 11.59
CA SER A 67 -8.72 9.03 12.95
C SER A 67 -8.87 7.69 13.69
N GLY A 68 -8.47 6.58 13.08
CA GLY A 68 -8.54 5.24 13.64
C GLY A 68 -9.79 4.46 13.20
N ALA A 69 -9.70 3.13 13.20
CA ALA A 69 -10.77 2.22 12.79
C ALA A 69 -10.93 1.05 13.78
N PRO A 70 -12.13 0.44 13.91
CA PRO A 70 -12.28 -0.83 14.59
C PRO A 70 -11.58 -1.95 13.81
N LEU A 71 -10.74 -2.74 14.50
CA LEU A 71 -10.04 -3.90 13.95
C LEU A 71 -10.95 -5.14 14.04
N ARG A 72 -11.83 -5.32 13.05
CA ARG A 72 -12.90 -6.34 13.05
C ARG A 72 -12.41 -7.73 12.64
N GLU A 73 -11.25 -7.81 12.02
CA GLU A 73 -10.54 -9.02 11.62
C GLU A 73 -10.01 -9.80 12.84
N LEU A 74 -9.89 -9.14 13.99
CA LEU A 74 -9.52 -9.80 15.23
C LEU A 74 -10.75 -10.48 15.85
N PRO A 75 -10.66 -11.79 16.16
CA PRO A 75 -11.76 -12.51 16.77
C PRO A 75 -12.31 -11.83 18.03
N SER A 76 -13.63 -11.62 18.07
CA SER A 76 -14.31 -10.93 19.18
C SER A 76 -14.12 -11.60 20.55
N TYR A 77 -13.79 -12.89 20.59
CA TYR A 77 -13.44 -13.58 21.84
C TYR A 77 -12.11 -13.10 22.44
N MET A 78 -11.19 -12.54 21.63
CA MET A 78 -9.94 -11.95 22.12
C MET A 78 -10.14 -10.58 22.75
N GLY A 79 -11.17 -9.83 22.33
CA GLY A 79 -11.40 -8.48 22.82
C GLY A 79 -12.02 -7.56 21.78
N ARG A 80 -11.99 -6.27 22.07
CA ARG A 80 -12.39 -5.18 21.18
C ARG A 80 -11.17 -4.33 20.89
N PHE A 81 -10.81 -4.22 19.62
CA PHE A 81 -9.57 -3.58 19.20
C PHE A 81 -9.85 -2.45 18.22
N TYR A 82 -9.06 -1.39 18.35
CA TYR A 82 -9.16 -0.19 17.55
C TYR A 82 -7.75 0.29 17.18
N ALA A 83 -7.57 0.69 15.93
CA ALA A 83 -6.39 1.41 15.50
C ALA A 83 -6.37 2.82 16.11
N ALA A 84 -5.17 3.33 16.38
CA ALA A 84 -5.00 4.65 16.96
C ALA A 84 -5.39 5.77 15.98
N ASN A 85 -5.86 6.89 16.54
CA ASN A 85 -6.04 8.15 15.82
C ASN A 85 -4.66 8.77 15.54
N LEU A 86 -4.27 8.84 14.27
CA LEU A 86 -2.99 9.38 13.80
C LEU A 86 -3.08 10.85 13.37
N THR A 87 -4.20 11.53 13.62
CA THR A 87 -4.34 12.95 13.28
C THR A 87 -3.43 13.83 14.14
N SER A 88 -3.17 15.04 13.68
CA SER A 88 -2.34 16.03 14.38
C SER A 88 -3.00 16.64 15.62
N HIS A 89 -4.17 16.16 16.05
CA HIS A 89 -4.80 16.61 17.29
C HIS A 89 -3.89 16.33 18.50
N ALA A 90 -3.74 17.33 19.38
CA ALA A 90 -2.76 17.29 20.46
C ALA A 90 -2.99 16.16 21.49
N GLU A 91 -4.25 15.92 21.86
CA GLU A 91 -4.62 14.93 22.89
C GLU A 91 -5.22 13.65 22.32
N ALA A 92 -6.26 13.76 21.48
CA ALA A 92 -6.93 12.64 20.85
C ALA A 92 -6.09 11.92 19.76
N GLY A 93 -5.13 12.63 19.15
CA GLY A 93 -4.26 12.11 18.09
C GLY A 93 -2.78 12.06 18.50
N ILE A 94 -1.88 12.20 17.53
CA ILE A 94 -0.42 12.12 17.73
C ILE A 94 0.25 13.49 17.89
N GLY A 95 -0.53 14.57 17.96
CA GLY A 95 -0.01 15.94 17.92
C GLY A 95 1.03 16.24 19.00
N ALA A 96 0.83 15.76 20.23
CA ALA A 96 1.77 15.93 21.34
C ALA A 96 2.81 14.81 21.50
N MET A 97 2.73 13.73 20.71
CA MET A 97 3.72 12.65 20.78
C MET A 97 5.05 13.13 20.20
N THR A 98 6.15 12.65 20.76
CA THR A 98 7.49 12.81 20.18
C THR A 98 7.72 11.84 19.02
N ASP A 99 8.67 12.15 18.16
CA ASP A 99 9.03 11.25 17.04
C ASP A 99 9.59 9.93 17.56
N GLU A 100 10.34 9.95 18.68
CA GLU A 100 10.86 8.73 19.29
C GLU A 100 9.76 7.84 19.91
N GLU A 101 8.69 8.42 20.45
CA GLU A 101 7.52 7.67 20.91
C GLU A 101 6.78 7.02 19.74
N LEU A 102 6.62 7.74 18.62
CA LEU A 102 6.02 7.18 17.40
C LEU A 102 6.91 6.11 16.77
N ALA A 103 8.21 6.34 16.71
CA ALA A 103 9.19 5.38 16.21
C ALA A 103 9.17 4.09 17.05
N ARG A 104 9.04 4.21 18.38
CA ARG A 104 8.87 3.06 19.28
C ARG A 104 7.60 2.28 18.97
N ALA A 105 6.48 2.97 18.75
CA ALA A 105 5.23 2.33 18.38
C ALA A 105 5.39 1.55 17.07
N ILE A 106 5.94 2.16 16.01
CA ILE A 106 6.11 1.51 14.69
C ILE A 106 7.10 0.35 14.75
N ARG A 107 8.27 0.54 15.38
CA ARG A 107 9.35 -0.44 15.39
C ARG A 107 9.08 -1.65 16.28
N TYR A 108 8.38 -1.45 17.40
CA TYR A 108 8.22 -2.49 18.42
C TYR A 108 6.77 -2.87 18.70
N ALA A 109 5.78 -2.18 18.11
CA ALA A 109 4.38 -2.29 18.50
C ALA A 109 4.16 -1.98 19.99
N VAL A 110 4.97 -1.08 20.58
CA VAL A 110 4.87 -0.71 22.00
C VAL A 110 4.51 0.76 22.12
N SER A 111 3.43 1.06 22.86
CA SER A 111 2.98 2.42 23.12
C SER A 111 3.94 3.19 24.03
N ARG A 112 3.76 4.52 24.12
CA ARG A 112 4.58 5.38 24.98
C ARG A 112 4.57 4.98 26.46
N ASP A 113 3.46 4.45 26.95
CA ASP A 113 3.28 3.95 28.32
C ASP A 113 3.72 2.48 28.48
N GLY A 114 4.28 1.87 27.44
CA GLY A 114 4.84 0.53 27.48
C GLY A 114 3.82 -0.59 27.27
N ARG A 115 2.61 -0.31 26.80
CA ARG A 115 1.64 -1.38 26.47
C ARG A 115 1.95 -1.96 25.10
N LEU A 116 1.81 -3.28 24.97
CA LEU A 116 1.85 -3.94 23.67
C LEU A 116 0.58 -3.56 22.89
N MET A 117 0.76 -3.14 21.64
CA MET A 117 -0.29 -2.71 20.74
C MET A 117 -0.68 -3.85 19.82
N VAL A 118 -1.95 -3.86 19.38
CA VAL A 118 -2.39 -4.77 18.32
C VAL A 118 -2.14 -4.12 16.97
N MET A 119 -0.86 -3.88 16.70
CA MET A 119 -0.32 -3.34 15.46
C MET A 119 0.89 -4.20 15.07
N PRO A 120 1.12 -4.45 13.77
CA PRO A 120 2.37 -5.09 13.35
C PRO A 120 3.59 -4.26 13.78
N SER A 121 4.68 -4.96 14.09
CA SER A 121 5.97 -4.30 14.34
C SER A 121 6.81 -4.32 13.07
N TYR A 122 7.30 -3.15 12.65
CA TYR A 122 7.99 -3.01 11.38
C TYR A 122 9.51 -2.97 11.56
N GLY A 123 10.22 -3.73 10.73
CA GLY A 123 11.69 -3.77 10.68
C GLY A 123 12.31 -2.68 9.81
N MET A 124 11.50 -1.74 9.30
CA MET A 124 11.94 -0.74 8.32
C MET A 124 13.18 0.06 8.77
N GLY A 125 14.03 0.36 7.80
CA GLY A 125 15.26 1.11 7.99
C GLY A 125 15.01 2.52 8.49
N ASP A 126 16.01 3.11 9.14
CA ASP A 126 15.86 4.36 9.87
C ASP A 126 15.41 5.52 8.96
N ALA A 127 15.90 5.56 7.72
CA ALA A 127 15.50 6.59 6.75
C ALA A 127 14.04 6.44 6.29
N ASP A 128 13.56 5.21 6.10
CA ASP A 128 12.15 4.96 5.76
C ASP A 128 11.22 5.24 6.95
N LEU A 129 11.65 4.91 8.17
CA LEU A 129 10.91 5.27 9.39
C LEU A 129 10.85 6.80 9.56
N ALA A 130 11.97 7.50 9.38
CA ALA A 130 12.01 8.97 9.40
C ALA A 130 11.09 9.58 8.34
N ALA A 131 11.03 9.00 7.14
CA ALA A 131 10.15 9.41 6.05
C ALA A 131 8.66 9.22 6.40
N VAL A 132 8.27 8.08 6.97
CA VAL A 132 6.89 7.84 7.44
C VAL A 132 6.50 8.83 8.53
N LEU A 133 7.37 9.06 9.51
CA LEU A 133 7.17 10.09 10.54
C LEU A 133 7.04 11.48 9.91
N GLY A 134 7.88 11.80 8.94
CA GLY A 134 7.81 13.02 8.12
C GLY A 134 6.45 13.21 7.48
N PHE A 135 5.94 12.18 6.80
CA PHE A 135 4.63 12.21 6.17
C PHE A 135 3.50 12.42 7.20
N MET A 136 3.55 11.73 8.34
CA MET A 136 2.60 11.92 9.45
C MET A 136 2.61 13.34 10.03
N ARG A 137 3.73 14.07 9.88
CA ARG A 137 3.91 15.48 10.31
C ARG A 137 3.72 16.50 9.19
N SER A 138 3.48 16.08 7.96
CA SER A 138 3.52 16.93 6.76
C SER A 138 2.37 17.93 6.62
N GLY A 139 1.31 17.80 7.45
CA GLY A 139 0.07 18.56 7.27
C GLY A 139 -0.82 18.03 6.15
N HIS A 140 -0.54 16.84 5.60
CA HIS A 140 -1.41 16.15 4.65
C HIS A 140 -2.85 16.04 5.19
N PRO A 141 -3.90 16.15 4.34
CA PRO A 141 -5.30 16.11 4.78
C PRO A 141 -5.67 14.92 5.66
N LEU A 142 -5.05 13.75 5.42
CA LEU A 142 -5.20 12.55 6.26
C LEU A 142 -4.91 12.80 7.75
N PHE A 143 -4.06 13.77 8.08
CA PHE A 143 -3.67 14.08 9.46
C PHE A 143 -4.34 15.36 10.00
N THR A 144 -5.38 15.86 9.33
CA THR A 144 -6.19 16.98 9.83
C THR A 144 -6.71 16.64 11.23
N PRO A 145 -6.57 17.55 12.23
CA PRO A 145 -6.95 17.25 13.61
C PRO A 145 -8.38 16.74 13.75
N ASP A 146 -8.53 15.57 14.38
CA ASP A 146 -9.80 15.03 14.83
C ASP A 146 -9.76 14.89 16.36
N SER A 147 -10.72 15.54 17.04
CA SER A 147 -10.81 15.55 18.50
C SER A 147 -11.44 14.30 19.10
N VAL A 148 -11.92 13.36 18.28
CA VAL A 148 -12.46 12.09 18.75
C VAL A 148 -11.30 11.13 19.04
N PRO A 149 -11.06 10.75 20.30
CA PRO A 149 -10.04 9.76 20.61
C PRO A 149 -10.47 8.38 20.11
N ALA A 150 -9.52 7.62 19.56
CA ALA A 150 -9.75 6.21 19.27
C ALA A 150 -10.07 5.47 20.59
N PRO A 151 -11.14 4.65 20.63
CA PRO A 151 -11.44 3.86 21.83
C PRO A 151 -10.25 2.98 22.22
N PRO A 152 -10.01 2.75 23.52
CA PRO A 152 -8.92 1.89 23.94
C PRO A 152 -9.15 0.46 23.45
N SER A 153 -8.07 -0.18 23.02
CA SER A 153 -8.08 -1.62 22.76
C SER A 153 -8.17 -2.39 24.09
N GLU A 154 -9.20 -3.22 24.21
CA GLU A 154 -9.54 -3.99 25.40
C GLU A 154 -9.46 -5.48 25.10
N PHE A 155 -8.48 -6.15 25.72
CA PHE A 155 -8.44 -7.61 25.72
C PHE A 155 -9.53 -8.16 26.65
N SER A 156 -10.20 -9.23 26.23
CA SER A 156 -10.99 -10.04 27.16
C SER A 156 -10.08 -10.75 28.16
N PHE A 157 -10.58 -11.19 29.32
CA PHE A 157 -9.74 -11.89 30.32
C PHE A 157 -8.99 -13.08 29.71
N PHE A 158 -9.69 -13.93 28.97
CA PHE A 158 -9.09 -15.08 28.29
C PHE A 158 -8.27 -14.68 27.05
N GLY A 159 -8.68 -13.63 26.34
CA GLY A 159 -7.97 -13.09 25.18
C GLY A 159 -6.62 -12.47 25.53
N GLY A 160 -6.55 -11.72 26.63
CA GLY A 160 -5.30 -11.10 27.11
C GLY A 160 -4.30 -12.13 27.61
N ILE A 161 -4.77 -13.14 28.35
CA ILE A 161 -3.94 -14.29 28.75
C ILE A 161 -3.46 -15.04 27.51
N GLY A 162 -4.36 -15.38 26.59
CA GLY A 162 -4.05 -16.10 25.37
C GLY A 162 -3.07 -15.37 24.45
N PHE A 163 -3.30 -14.08 24.18
CA PHE A 163 -2.41 -13.25 23.38
C PHE A 163 -0.99 -13.29 23.94
N ARG A 164 -0.83 -13.12 25.25
CA ARG A 164 0.49 -13.08 25.89
C ARG A 164 1.22 -14.41 25.94
N PHE A 165 0.49 -15.52 26.05
CA PHE A 165 1.08 -16.84 25.90
C PHE A 165 1.51 -17.13 24.45
N ILE A 166 0.81 -16.55 23.47
CA ILE A 166 1.05 -16.75 22.04
C ILE A 166 2.19 -15.86 21.52
N THR A 167 2.15 -14.56 21.82
CA THR A 167 3.12 -13.56 21.32
C THR A 167 4.32 -13.38 22.25
N GLY A 168 4.27 -13.94 23.45
CA GLY A 168 5.27 -13.71 24.48
C GLY A 168 5.11 -12.36 25.17
N ASN A 169 6.03 -12.08 26.08
CA ASN A 169 6.07 -10.84 26.87
C ASN A 169 7.22 -9.92 26.47
N GLU A 170 8.02 -10.32 25.49
CA GLU A 170 9.22 -9.62 25.05
C GLU A 170 8.95 -9.00 23.68
N PRO A 171 9.32 -7.72 23.46
CA PRO A 171 9.26 -7.13 22.14
C PRO A 171 10.12 -7.93 21.16
N VAL A 172 9.83 -7.79 19.87
CA VAL A 172 10.74 -8.26 18.83
C VAL A 172 12.12 -7.64 19.06
N GLU A 173 13.15 -8.48 19.17
CA GLU A 173 14.54 -8.04 19.32
C GLU A 173 14.98 -7.35 18.02
N ARG A 174 15.07 -6.01 18.05
CA ARG A 174 15.63 -5.20 16.95
C ARG A 174 16.48 -4.07 17.53
N PRO A 175 17.50 -3.60 16.78
CA PRO A 175 18.27 -2.45 17.20
C PRO A 175 17.40 -1.17 17.18
N ALA A 176 17.64 -0.29 18.14
CA ALA A 176 16.92 0.99 18.24
C ALA A 176 17.21 1.92 17.06
N SER A 177 18.37 1.83 16.44
CA SER A 177 18.78 2.61 15.27
C SER A 177 19.89 1.89 14.52
N GLY A 178 20.31 2.43 13.38
CA GLY A 178 21.34 1.89 12.51
C GLY A 178 20.84 0.84 11.52
N ILE A 179 19.51 0.70 11.35
CA ILE A 179 18.96 -0.21 10.34
C ILE A 179 19.07 0.47 8.96
N PRO A 180 19.85 -0.07 8.02
CA PRO A 180 20.02 0.55 6.70
C PRO A 180 18.77 0.35 5.83
N VAL A 181 18.55 1.28 4.91
CA VAL A 181 17.61 1.09 3.79
C VAL A 181 18.45 0.67 2.58
N PRO A 182 18.26 -0.54 2.03
CA PRO A 182 18.95 -0.92 0.80
C PRO A 182 18.58 0.01 -0.36
N PRO A 183 19.48 0.25 -1.33
CA PRO A 183 19.18 1.08 -2.48
C PRO A 183 17.91 0.59 -3.20
N LYS A 184 16.97 1.52 -3.45
CA LYS A 184 15.74 1.23 -4.18
C LYS A 184 16.06 0.83 -5.62
N ALA A 185 16.05 -0.48 -5.86
CA ALA A 185 16.32 -1.10 -7.15
C ALA A 185 15.64 -2.48 -7.21
N ALA A 186 15.47 -3.01 -8.41
CA ALA A 186 14.95 -4.36 -8.64
C ALA A 186 15.97 -5.44 -8.28
N THR A 187 16.37 -5.49 -7.01
CA THR A 187 17.35 -6.42 -6.45
C THR A 187 16.71 -7.32 -5.41
N ARG A 188 17.32 -8.49 -5.17
CA ARG A 188 16.86 -9.41 -4.12
C ARG A 188 17.00 -8.83 -2.72
N GLU A 189 18.02 -8.01 -2.49
CA GLU A 189 18.26 -7.35 -1.20
C GLU A 189 17.14 -6.36 -0.88
N TYR A 190 16.78 -5.49 -1.85
CA TYR A 190 15.67 -4.57 -1.68
C TYR A 190 14.33 -5.33 -1.60
N GLY A 191 14.17 -6.39 -2.37
CA GLY A 191 12.98 -7.26 -2.30
C GLY A 191 12.81 -7.95 -0.95
N HIS A 192 13.91 -8.45 -0.36
CA HIS A 192 13.92 -9.00 1.01
C HIS A 192 13.44 -7.94 1.99
N TYR A 193 14.06 -6.76 1.96
CA TYR A 193 13.70 -5.63 2.82
C TYR A 193 12.21 -5.26 2.69
N MET A 194 11.68 -5.15 1.47
CA MET A 194 10.27 -4.85 1.29
C MET A 194 9.37 -5.98 1.82
N ALA A 195 9.72 -7.24 1.62
CA ALA A 195 8.91 -8.40 2.02
C ALA A 195 8.92 -8.67 3.54
N HIS A 196 10.02 -8.37 4.23
CA HIS A 196 10.18 -8.63 5.67
C HIS A 196 9.92 -7.39 6.53
N ASP A 197 10.32 -6.21 6.07
CA ASP A 197 10.48 -5.05 6.95
C ASP A 197 9.47 -3.92 6.68
N VAL A 198 9.02 -3.75 5.43
CA VAL A 198 8.12 -2.66 5.02
C VAL A 198 6.67 -3.11 4.81
N TYR A 199 6.45 -4.14 3.98
CA TYR A 199 5.12 -4.71 3.71
C TYR A 199 4.80 -5.95 4.55
N ASP A 200 5.79 -6.46 5.29
CA ASP A 200 5.65 -7.55 6.25
C ASP A 200 4.88 -8.77 5.70
N CYS A 201 5.16 -9.13 4.45
CA CYS A 201 4.59 -10.31 3.80
C CYS A 201 4.92 -11.58 4.59
N ALA A 202 6.12 -11.63 5.17
CA ALA A 202 6.63 -12.79 5.89
C ALA A 202 5.78 -13.13 7.12
N SER A 203 5.29 -12.14 7.87
CA SER A 203 4.48 -12.38 9.07
C SER A 203 3.10 -12.95 8.73
N CYS A 204 2.49 -12.51 7.61
CA CYS A 204 1.17 -12.99 7.20
C CYS A 204 1.25 -14.33 6.47
N HIS A 205 2.26 -14.51 5.63
CA HIS A 205 2.43 -15.68 4.77
C HIS A 205 3.32 -16.77 5.38
N THR A 206 3.50 -16.79 6.70
CA THR A 206 4.16 -17.89 7.40
C THR A 206 3.30 -18.34 8.57
N ASP A 207 3.14 -19.65 8.72
CA ASP A 207 2.29 -20.23 9.77
C ASP A 207 2.85 -19.97 11.18
N GLY A 208 1.95 -19.94 12.15
CA GLY A 208 2.26 -19.76 13.56
C GLY A 208 2.34 -18.31 14.01
N PHE A 209 2.65 -18.15 15.30
CA PHE A 209 2.70 -16.87 16.02
C PHE A 209 4.03 -16.66 16.75
N SER A 210 4.99 -17.56 16.57
CA SER A 210 6.33 -17.41 17.13
C SER A 210 6.97 -16.10 16.65
N PRO A 211 7.66 -15.34 17.51
CA PRO A 211 8.44 -14.17 17.10
C PRO A 211 9.48 -14.49 16.01
N ARG A 212 9.95 -15.75 15.95
CA ARG A 212 10.95 -16.23 14.99
C ARG A 212 10.34 -16.92 13.76
N LYS A 213 9.01 -16.89 13.58
CA LYS A 213 8.36 -17.62 12.48
C LYS A 213 8.80 -17.16 11.10
N THR A 214 9.28 -15.92 10.98
CA THR A 214 9.77 -15.33 9.73
C THR A 214 11.25 -15.64 9.48
N GLU A 215 11.86 -16.50 10.29
CA GLU A 215 13.22 -17.00 10.13
C GLU A 215 13.20 -18.40 9.49
N GLY A 216 14.26 -18.71 8.75
CA GLY A 216 14.52 -20.04 8.24
C GLY A 216 13.77 -20.37 6.95
N ASP A 217 13.55 -21.66 6.78
CA ASP A 217 13.34 -22.26 5.46
C ASP A 217 11.86 -22.34 5.06
N ASP A 218 10.94 -22.28 6.03
CA ASP A 218 9.48 -22.41 5.85
C ASP A 218 8.76 -21.07 5.66
N VAL A 219 9.52 -19.97 5.64
CA VAL A 219 8.98 -18.62 5.43
C VAL A 219 8.24 -18.56 4.09
N PHE A 220 7.12 -17.84 4.06
CA PHE A 220 6.27 -17.67 2.89
C PHE A 220 5.46 -18.90 2.46
N ALA A 221 5.55 -20.02 3.18
CA ALA A 221 4.80 -21.24 2.86
C ALA A 221 3.28 -21.11 3.09
N GLY A 222 2.79 -20.03 3.70
CA GLY A 222 1.38 -19.81 4.02
C GLY A 222 0.88 -20.65 5.19
N GLY A 223 -0.42 -20.56 5.47
CA GLY A 223 -1.09 -21.37 6.50
C GLY A 223 -1.55 -20.60 7.74
N MET A 224 -1.13 -19.34 7.90
CA MET A 224 -1.56 -18.50 9.01
C MET A 224 -3.08 -18.29 8.95
N ALA A 225 -3.78 -18.54 10.07
CA ALA A 225 -5.23 -18.47 10.15
C ALA A 225 -5.71 -17.05 10.50
N PHE A 226 -6.69 -16.57 9.74
CA PHE A 226 -7.37 -15.30 9.95
C PHE A 226 -8.88 -15.49 9.99
N VAL A 227 -9.59 -14.44 10.41
CA VAL A 227 -11.03 -14.33 10.33
C VAL A 227 -11.36 -13.15 9.44
N ASP A 228 -12.16 -13.38 8.40
CA ASP A 228 -12.62 -12.30 7.54
C ASP A 228 -13.74 -11.48 8.22
N PRO A 229 -14.14 -10.32 7.67
CA PRO A 229 -15.20 -9.49 8.24
C PRO A 229 -16.55 -10.19 8.39
N GLU A 230 -16.78 -11.28 7.66
CA GLU A 230 -18.00 -12.11 7.75
C GLU A 230 -17.87 -13.24 8.79
N GLY A 231 -16.76 -13.33 9.51
CA GLY A 231 -16.53 -14.34 10.54
C GLY A 231 -16.05 -15.69 10.00
N ARG A 232 -15.71 -15.80 8.72
CA ARG A 232 -15.23 -17.05 8.11
C ARG A 232 -13.74 -17.22 8.35
N LYS A 233 -13.32 -18.46 8.61
CA LYS A 233 -11.91 -18.82 8.71
C LYS A 233 -11.28 -18.82 7.33
N VAL A 234 -10.24 -18.02 7.16
CA VAL A 234 -9.41 -17.97 5.95
C VAL A 234 -7.95 -18.20 6.35
N HIS A 235 -7.13 -18.64 5.40
CA HIS A 235 -5.70 -18.86 5.65
C HIS A 235 -4.86 -18.13 4.60
N SER A 236 -3.68 -17.66 4.99
CA SER A 236 -2.73 -17.09 4.04
C SER A 236 -2.28 -18.13 3.02
N SER A 237 -2.17 -17.71 1.76
CA SER A 237 -1.68 -18.56 0.68
C SER A 237 -0.18 -18.82 0.81
N ASN A 238 0.27 -19.95 0.27
CA ASN A 238 1.69 -20.16 -0.03
C ASN A 238 2.10 -19.17 -1.13
N ILE A 239 3.13 -18.35 -0.87
CA ILE A 239 3.65 -17.38 -1.84
C ILE A 239 5.08 -17.71 -2.31
N THR A 240 5.59 -18.91 -2.00
CA THR A 240 6.80 -19.44 -2.65
C THR A 240 6.51 -19.82 -4.10
N PHE A 241 7.53 -19.93 -4.95
CA PHE A 241 7.41 -20.32 -6.36
C PHE A 241 7.24 -21.83 -6.57
N HIS A 242 6.51 -22.48 -5.67
CA HIS A 242 6.07 -23.86 -5.79
C HIS A 242 4.72 -23.97 -6.52
N GLU A 243 4.39 -25.16 -7.02
CA GLU A 243 3.09 -25.51 -7.65
C GLU A 243 1.89 -25.22 -6.73
N THR A 244 2.10 -25.27 -5.42
CA THR A 244 1.08 -24.93 -4.42
C THR A 244 0.95 -23.42 -4.15
N GLY A 245 1.82 -22.60 -4.76
CA GLY A 245 1.93 -21.15 -4.58
C GLY A 245 1.97 -20.37 -5.89
N LEU A 246 3.10 -19.71 -6.18
CA LEU A 246 3.26 -18.75 -7.28
C LEU A 246 3.93 -19.29 -8.55
N ALA A 247 4.17 -20.59 -8.69
CA ALA A 247 4.92 -21.15 -9.85
C ALA A 247 4.40 -20.67 -11.23
N HIS A 248 3.09 -20.47 -11.37
CA HIS A 248 2.42 -20.06 -12.63
C HIS A 248 2.09 -18.57 -12.72
N TRP A 249 2.68 -17.75 -11.86
CA TRP A 249 2.43 -16.30 -11.79
C TRP A 249 3.49 -15.54 -12.58
N THR A 250 3.05 -14.65 -13.47
CA THR A 250 3.95 -13.65 -14.08
C THR A 250 4.18 -12.48 -13.13
N LEU A 251 5.13 -11.60 -13.47
CA LEU A 251 5.35 -10.37 -12.71
C LEU A 251 4.12 -9.47 -12.74
N GLU A 252 3.44 -9.39 -13.86
CA GLU A 252 2.24 -8.57 -14.07
C GLU A 252 1.08 -9.10 -13.23
N ASP A 253 0.93 -10.43 -13.21
CA ASP A 253 -0.03 -11.12 -12.36
C ASP A 253 0.19 -10.81 -10.89
N PHE A 254 1.44 -10.93 -10.45
CA PHE A 254 1.84 -10.63 -9.08
C PHE A 254 1.59 -9.17 -8.74
N THR A 255 2.03 -8.26 -9.60
CA THR A 255 1.89 -6.80 -9.41
C THR A 255 0.42 -6.43 -9.28
N ARG A 256 -0.43 -6.89 -10.21
CA ARG A 256 -1.87 -6.61 -10.20
C ARG A 256 -2.55 -7.21 -8.97
N ALA A 257 -2.17 -8.42 -8.56
CA ALA A 257 -2.75 -9.05 -7.38
C ALA A 257 -2.38 -8.30 -6.09
N VAL A 258 -1.10 -7.99 -5.89
CA VAL A 258 -0.59 -7.38 -4.66
C VAL A 258 -1.00 -5.91 -4.57
N ARG A 259 -0.90 -5.17 -5.68
CA ARG A 259 -1.25 -3.75 -5.74
C ARG A 259 -2.75 -3.53 -5.75
N ASP A 260 -3.46 -4.27 -6.59
CA ASP A 260 -4.86 -3.97 -6.91
C ASP A 260 -5.86 -4.95 -6.28
N GLY A 261 -5.38 -6.11 -5.79
CA GLY A 261 -6.21 -7.14 -5.16
C GLY A 261 -6.87 -8.09 -6.15
N LEU A 262 -6.36 -8.20 -7.38
CA LEU A 262 -6.94 -9.02 -8.46
C LEU A 262 -6.00 -10.16 -8.86
N ALA A 263 -6.42 -11.39 -8.59
CA ALA A 263 -5.69 -12.57 -8.99
C ALA A 263 -5.81 -12.82 -10.52
N PRO A 264 -4.93 -13.62 -11.11
CA PRO A 264 -4.91 -13.88 -12.56
C PRO A 264 -6.10 -14.69 -13.08
N ASP A 265 -6.84 -15.36 -12.20
CA ASP A 265 -8.13 -15.99 -12.53
C ASP A 265 -9.30 -14.99 -12.54
N GLY A 266 -9.02 -13.70 -12.27
CA GLY A 266 -10.02 -12.64 -12.17
C GLY A 266 -10.70 -12.53 -10.80
N SER A 267 -10.39 -13.44 -9.87
CA SER A 267 -10.94 -13.40 -8.51
C SER A 267 -10.29 -12.29 -7.67
N VAL A 268 -11.03 -11.80 -6.68
CA VAL A 268 -10.53 -10.78 -5.74
C VAL A 268 -9.80 -11.46 -4.58
N LEU A 269 -8.65 -10.92 -4.18
CA LEU A 269 -7.97 -11.36 -2.97
C LEU A 269 -8.86 -11.16 -1.75
N ARG A 270 -8.99 -12.19 -0.91
CA ARG A 270 -9.84 -12.16 0.27
C ARG A 270 -9.19 -11.33 1.39
N SER A 271 -10.04 -10.66 2.17
CA SER A 271 -9.64 -10.07 3.45
C SER A 271 -9.02 -11.15 4.36
N PRO A 272 -7.98 -10.83 5.16
CA PRO A 272 -7.42 -9.50 5.42
C PRO A 272 -6.23 -9.09 4.53
N MET A 273 -6.01 -9.73 3.38
CA MET A 273 -4.91 -9.34 2.49
C MET A 273 -5.06 -7.87 2.04
N PRO A 274 -4.12 -6.97 2.40
CA PRO A 274 -4.20 -5.57 2.02
C PRO A 274 -3.88 -5.37 0.53
N ARG A 275 -4.20 -4.18 0.03
CA ARG A 275 -3.86 -3.74 -1.34
C ARG A 275 -2.78 -2.67 -1.25
N PHE A 276 -1.59 -2.97 -1.76
CA PHE A 276 -0.46 -2.06 -1.68
C PHE A 276 -0.50 -1.04 -2.84
N ARG A 277 -1.55 -0.19 -2.90
CA ARG A 277 -1.83 0.72 -4.03
C ARG A 277 -0.72 1.75 -4.30
N GLY A 278 0.14 2.02 -3.33
CA GLY A 278 1.33 2.87 -3.43
C GLY A 278 2.59 2.17 -3.93
N MET A 279 2.54 0.85 -4.18
CA MET A 279 3.67 0.05 -4.67
C MET A 279 3.98 0.40 -6.14
N ASP A 280 5.24 0.74 -6.41
CA ASP A 280 5.70 1.01 -7.76
C ASP A 280 6.26 -0.23 -8.48
N ALA A 281 6.67 -0.05 -9.74
CA ALA A 281 7.18 -1.14 -10.57
C ALA A 281 8.53 -1.70 -10.08
N VAL A 282 9.37 -0.87 -9.46
CA VAL A 282 10.68 -1.31 -8.93
C VAL A 282 10.46 -2.20 -7.71
N GLU A 283 9.56 -1.79 -6.82
CA GLU A 283 9.19 -2.56 -5.63
C GLU A 283 8.50 -3.87 -6.01
N ALA A 284 7.54 -3.84 -6.92
CA ALA A 284 6.86 -5.04 -7.39
C ALA A 284 7.84 -6.04 -8.00
N ARG A 285 8.78 -5.57 -8.84
CA ARG A 285 9.83 -6.41 -9.42
C ARG A 285 10.79 -6.95 -8.37
N ALA A 286 11.24 -6.13 -7.43
CA ALA A 286 12.15 -6.55 -6.36
C ALA A 286 11.53 -7.65 -5.48
N LEU A 287 10.27 -7.46 -5.07
CA LEU A 287 9.50 -8.47 -4.32
C LEU A 287 9.36 -9.77 -5.08
N TYR A 288 8.96 -9.70 -6.36
CA TYR A 288 8.80 -10.88 -7.21
C TYR A 288 10.12 -11.64 -7.35
N ASP A 289 11.23 -10.95 -7.62
CA ASP A 289 12.56 -11.56 -7.75
C ASP A 289 13.08 -12.15 -6.44
N TYR A 290 12.80 -11.51 -5.31
CA TYR A 290 13.12 -12.04 -3.99
C TYR A 290 12.32 -13.31 -3.70
N LEU A 291 11.00 -13.31 -3.91
CA LEU A 291 10.16 -14.50 -3.72
C LEU A 291 10.56 -15.65 -4.66
N ARG A 292 11.06 -15.37 -5.85
CA ARG A 292 11.65 -16.40 -6.73
C ARG A 292 12.96 -16.98 -6.21
N SER A 293 13.63 -16.28 -5.29
CA SER A 293 14.88 -16.72 -4.70
C SER A 293 14.71 -17.51 -3.40
N VAL A 294 13.54 -17.41 -2.76
CA VAL A 294 13.27 -18.19 -1.54
C VAL A 294 13.07 -19.67 -1.87
N PRO A 295 13.38 -20.59 -0.94
CA PRO A 295 13.14 -22.02 -1.15
C PRO A 295 11.68 -22.31 -1.53
N ASN A 296 11.48 -23.11 -2.58
CA ASN A 296 10.15 -23.57 -2.94
C ASN A 296 9.62 -24.53 -1.86
N ARG A 297 8.43 -24.24 -1.33
CA ARG A 297 7.79 -25.09 -0.32
C ARG A 297 6.48 -25.64 -0.82
N GLU A 298 6.32 -26.96 -0.69
CA GLU A 298 5.02 -27.58 -0.88
C GLU A 298 4.16 -27.32 0.36
N ASN A 299 3.11 -26.53 0.19
CA ASN A 299 2.09 -26.36 1.22
C ASN A 299 0.73 -26.11 0.61
N ALA A 300 -0.11 -27.12 0.70
CA ALA A 300 -1.44 -27.15 0.15
C ALA A 300 -2.48 -26.55 1.10
N VAL A 301 -2.41 -25.24 1.35
CA VAL A 301 -3.24 -24.57 2.38
C VAL A 301 -4.74 -24.69 2.08
N LYS A 302 -5.49 -25.37 2.97
CA LYS A 302 -6.95 -25.49 2.89
C LYS A 302 -7.62 -24.16 3.25
N GLY A 303 -8.57 -23.73 2.41
CA GLY A 303 -9.25 -22.44 2.62
C GLY A 303 -8.42 -21.21 2.20
N ALA A 304 -7.23 -21.42 1.61
CA ALA A 304 -6.55 -20.41 0.80
C ALA A 304 -7.21 -20.33 -0.60
N ARG A 305 -6.77 -19.41 -1.47
CA ARG A 305 -7.36 -19.25 -2.80
C ARG A 305 -7.11 -20.47 -3.70
N PRO A 306 -7.95 -20.72 -4.72
CA PRO A 306 -7.67 -21.73 -5.74
C PRO A 306 -6.30 -21.52 -6.39
N ARG A 307 -5.60 -22.61 -6.70
CA ARG A 307 -4.27 -22.58 -7.32
C ARG A 307 -4.41 -22.37 -8.82
N LEU A 308 -3.53 -21.53 -9.37
CA LEU A 308 -3.29 -21.53 -10.80
C LEU A 308 -2.41 -22.72 -11.14
N THR A 309 -2.74 -23.35 -12.25
CA THR A 309 -1.95 -24.39 -12.90
C THR A 309 -1.58 -23.90 -14.30
N ALA A 310 -0.67 -24.58 -14.98
CA ALA A 310 -0.35 -24.29 -16.38
C ALA A 310 -1.58 -24.33 -17.31
N ALA A 311 -2.65 -25.04 -16.93
CA ALA A 311 -3.89 -25.17 -17.68
C ALA A 311 -5.01 -24.22 -17.20
N SER A 312 -4.75 -23.38 -16.20
CA SER A 312 -5.77 -22.46 -15.68
C SER A 312 -6.14 -21.42 -16.75
N VAL A 313 -7.43 -21.34 -17.07
CA VAL A 313 -7.96 -20.36 -18.02
C VAL A 313 -7.84 -18.96 -17.40
N ARG A 314 -7.18 -18.06 -18.13
CA ARG A 314 -7.06 -16.64 -17.78
C ARG A 314 -8.18 -15.86 -18.46
N PRO A 315 -8.81 -14.88 -17.80
CA PRO A 315 -9.76 -14.00 -18.44
C PRO A 315 -9.15 -13.30 -19.66
N ASP A 316 -9.96 -13.06 -20.71
CA ASP A 316 -9.46 -12.49 -21.97
C ASP A 316 -8.74 -11.15 -21.79
N TRP A 317 -9.19 -10.31 -20.84
CA TRP A 317 -8.54 -9.02 -20.53
C TRP A 317 -7.13 -9.19 -19.95
N VAL A 318 -6.89 -10.24 -19.14
CA VAL A 318 -5.53 -10.57 -18.64
C VAL A 318 -4.65 -11.02 -19.81
N ALA A 319 -5.21 -11.83 -20.72
CA ALA A 319 -4.50 -12.33 -21.89
C ALA A 319 -4.22 -11.23 -22.92
N GLU A 320 -5.11 -10.25 -23.08
CA GLU A 320 -4.95 -9.08 -23.94
C GLU A 320 -3.91 -8.09 -23.40
N GLU A 321 -3.92 -7.79 -22.10
CA GLU A 321 -2.87 -6.99 -21.44
C GLU A 321 -1.47 -7.60 -21.70
N GLN A 322 -1.32 -8.91 -21.47
CA GLN A 322 -0.06 -9.62 -21.72
C GLN A 322 0.37 -9.61 -23.19
N ARG A 323 -0.60 -9.67 -24.13
CA ARG A 323 -0.31 -9.60 -25.58
C ARG A 323 0.05 -8.19 -26.04
N ALA A 324 -0.53 -7.16 -25.44
CA ALA A 324 -0.26 -5.77 -25.78
C ALA A 324 1.18 -5.35 -25.40
N GLU A 325 1.68 -5.85 -24.27
CA GLU A 325 3.02 -5.53 -23.76
C GLU A 325 4.15 -6.37 -24.37
N THR A 326 3.85 -7.60 -24.80
CA THR A 326 4.82 -8.45 -25.52
C THR A 326 4.99 -8.07 -26.99
N ARG A 327 4.19 -7.14 -27.51
CA ARG A 327 4.38 -6.58 -28.83
C ARG A 327 5.58 -5.62 -28.77
N PRO A 328 6.72 -5.92 -29.42
CA PRO A 328 7.85 -5.00 -29.42
C PRO A 328 7.36 -3.64 -29.93
N GLU A 329 7.68 -2.58 -29.18
CA GLU A 329 7.45 -1.22 -29.60
C GLU A 329 8.08 -1.07 -30.97
N ALA A 330 7.24 -0.94 -32.01
CA ALA A 330 7.71 -0.76 -33.36
C ALA A 330 8.59 0.50 -33.33
N ALA A 331 9.88 0.32 -33.58
CA ALA A 331 10.83 1.41 -33.68
C ALA A 331 10.19 2.52 -34.53
N PRO A 332 10.26 3.79 -34.09
CA PRO A 332 9.64 4.87 -34.84
C PRO A 332 10.15 4.81 -36.27
N ALA A 333 9.22 4.64 -37.21
CA ALA A 333 9.54 4.55 -38.62
C ALA A 333 10.42 5.75 -38.98
N SER A 334 11.68 5.47 -39.30
CA SER A 334 12.60 6.45 -39.86
C SER A 334 11.90 7.06 -41.08
N ALA A 335 11.73 8.39 -41.04
CA ALA A 335 11.11 9.16 -42.10
C ALA A 335 11.76 8.82 -43.46
N PRO A 336 10.98 8.77 -44.55
CA PRO A 336 11.53 8.47 -45.86
C PRO A 336 12.44 9.63 -46.29
N ASP A 337 13.71 9.31 -46.51
CA ASP A 337 14.69 10.19 -47.15
C ASP A 337 14.35 10.28 -48.64
N GLU A 338 13.66 11.34 -49.03
CA GLU A 338 13.57 11.74 -50.42
C GLU A 338 14.93 12.30 -50.84
N THR A 339 15.77 11.50 -51.51
CA THR A 339 16.46 11.96 -52.72
C THR A 339 17.10 10.81 -53.50
N ARG A 340 16.79 10.85 -54.81
CA ARG A 340 17.62 10.48 -55.96
C ARG A 340 17.33 9.15 -56.65
N ALA A 341 16.72 9.32 -57.82
CA ALA A 341 16.54 8.36 -58.90
C ALA A 341 17.87 7.81 -59.49
N GLY A 342 17.80 6.61 -60.06
CA GLY A 342 18.73 6.17 -61.11
C GLY A 342 18.97 4.66 -61.20
N ASP A 343 18.21 4.01 -62.09
CA ASP A 343 18.54 2.80 -62.87
C ASP A 343 18.63 1.39 -62.25
N ALA A 344 18.06 0.44 -63.01
CA ALA A 344 17.95 -1.00 -62.81
C ALA A 344 18.86 -1.75 -63.83
N PRO A 345 18.83 -3.09 -63.99
CA PRO A 345 18.76 -4.20 -63.03
C PRO A 345 19.85 -5.28 -63.27
N GLY A 346 20.01 -6.20 -62.31
CA GLY A 346 20.28 -7.62 -62.62
C GLY A 346 21.52 -8.24 -61.97
N ALA A 347 21.31 -9.27 -61.14
CA ALA A 347 21.91 -10.60 -61.31
C ALA A 347 21.49 -11.53 -60.16
N ARG A 348 21.15 -12.77 -60.55
CA ARG A 348 20.91 -13.93 -59.69
C ARG A 348 22.20 -14.39 -59.02
N GLY A 349 22.09 -14.97 -57.83
CA GLY A 349 23.18 -15.74 -57.21
C GLY A 349 22.78 -16.39 -55.90
N SER A 350 22.28 -17.62 -55.97
CA SER A 350 22.09 -18.54 -54.84
C SER A 350 23.41 -19.24 -54.50
N VAL A 351 23.86 -19.25 -53.22
CA VAL A 351 24.66 -20.32 -52.57
C VAL A 351 24.48 -20.10 -51.04
N LYS A 352 23.75 -20.93 -50.30
CA LYS A 352 24.06 -22.24 -49.67
C LYS A 352 25.05 -22.17 -48.48
N GLU A 353 24.55 -22.74 -47.38
CA GLU A 353 25.17 -23.01 -46.08
C GLU A 353 26.60 -23.55 -46.12
N ALA A 354 27.37 -23.20 -45.08
CA ALA A 354 28.41 -24.08 -44.54
C ALA A 354 28.46 -23.94 -43.01
N ALA A 355 28.37 -25.10 -42.36
CA ALA A 355 28.52 -25.34 -40.94
C ALA A 355 29.95 -25.02 -40.44
N GLY A 356 30.05 -24.67 -39.16
CA GLY A 356 31.31 -24.50 -38.44
C GLY A 356 31.13 -24.94 -36.99
N ASP A 357 31.47 -26.20 -36.76
CA ASP A 357 31.48 -26.93 -35.51
C ASP A 357 32.72 -26.53 -34.68
N THR A 358 32.56 -26.15 -33.40
CA THR A 358 33.65 -26.24 -32.40
C THR A 358 33.06 -26.44 -31.01
N SER A 359 33.42 -27.59 -30.42
CA SER A 359 33.10 -28.00 -29.06
C SER A 359 34.22 -27.68 -28.06
N ALA A 360 33.76 -27.33 -26.84
CA ALA A 360 34.34 -27.62 -25.52
C ALA A 360 35.54 -26.76 -25.00
N PRO A 361 35.80 -26.69 -23.66
CA PRO A 361 35.19 -27.48 -22.58
C PRO A 361 34.72 -26.74 -21.31
N SER A 362 33.96 -27.51 -20.54
CA SER A 362 33.46 -27.39 -19.18
C SER A 362 34.54 -27.42 -18.08
N VAL A 363 34.30 -26.68 -16.98
CA VAL A 363 34.99 -26.86 -15.69
C VAL A 363 34.01 -26.64 -14.53
N SER A 364 34.03 -27.52 -13.54
CA SER A 364 33.45 -27.40 -12.19
C SER A 364 34.19 -28.38 -11.27
N PRO A 365 34.07 -28.28 -9.93
CA PRO A 365 34.36 -27.13 -9.07
C PRO A 365 35.36 -27.52 -7.95
N ALA A 366 36.03 -26.56 -7.32
CA ALA A 366 36.93 -26.81 -6.19
C ALA A 366 36.50 -26.05 -4.91
N GLN A 367 36.02 -26.86 -3.97
CA GLN A 367 36.11 -26.83 -2.51
C GLN A 367 36.61 -25.58 -1.76
N THR A 368 35.80 -25.24 -0.75
CA THR A 368 36.05 -24.45 0.47
C THR A 368 37.29 -24.89 1.26
N PRO A 369 37.85 -23.99 2.08
CA PRO A 369 38.15 -24.38 3.46
C PRO A 369 37.62 -23.36 4.49
N ALA A 370 37.26 -23.92 5.64
CA ALA A 370 36.75 -23.23 6.83
C ALA A 370 37.87 -23.03 7.88
N ILE A 371 37.51 -22.30 8.96
CA ILE A 371 38.06 -22.28 10.34
C ILE A 371 39.13 -21.18 10.61
N PRO A 372 39.23 -20.54 11.81
CA PRO A 372 38.50 -20.72 13.10
C PRO A 372 37.88 -19.46 13.75
N ARG A 373 37.07 -19.73 14.78
CA ARG A 373 36.72 -18.85 15.91
C ARG A 373 37.81 -18.90 17.00
N ASP A 374 38.09 -17.76 17.64
CA ASP A 374 38.65 -17.64 19.00
C ASP A 374 38.29 -16.23 19.54
N THR A 375 37.43 -16.12 20.56
CA THR A 375 37.68 -16.01 22.02
C THR A 375 38.06 -14.59 22.54
N LEU A 376 37.11 -14.05 23.32
CA LEU A 376 37.16 -13.15 24.48
C LEU A 376 38.40 -12.26 24.73
N GLY A 377 38.15 -10.95 24.92
CA GLY A 377 39.06 -10.04 25.62
C GLY A 377 38.42 -8.66 25.81
N ALA A 378 38.06 -8.34 27.06
CA ALA A 378 37.55 -7.05 27.49
C ALA A 378 38.64 -5.97 27.47
N GLU A 379 38.30 -4.74 27.10
CA GLU A 379 38.76 -3.50 27.76
C GLU A 379 38.05 -2.27 27.16
N ALA A 380 37.65 -1.36 28.04
CA ALA A 380 37.19 0.00 27.78
C ALA A 380 38.03 0.95 28.68
N PRO A 381 37.91 2.28 28.61
CA PRO A 381 37.58 3.17 27.48
C PRO A 381 38.66 4.26 27.29
N ALA A 382 38.68 4.93 26.13
CA ALA A 382 39.42 6.17 25.95
C ALA A 382 38.46 7.31 25.58
N SER A 383 38.29 8.20 26.53
CA SER A 383 37.67 9.51 26.44
C SER A 383 38.43 10.43 25.47
N VAL A 384 37.71 11.10 24.57
CA VAL A 384 38.19 12.34 23.96
C VAL A 384 37.12 13.41 24.14
N THR A 385 37.47 14.36 25.00
CA THR A 385 36.84 15.65 25.22
C THR A 385 37.07 16.57 24.03
N ALA A 386 36.03 17.26 23.57
CA ALA A 386 36.17 18.55 22.90
C ALA A 386 34.99 19.44 23.25
N SER A 387 35.22 20.33 24.21
CA SER A 387 34.42 21.51 24.46
C SER A 387 34.81 22.61 23.47
N ALA A 388 33.82 23.27 22.87
CA ALA A 388 33.97 24.65 22.40
C ALA A 388 32.66 25.40 22.64
N THR A 389 32.75 26.32 23.60
CA THR A 389 31.80 27.35 23.98
C THR A 389 31.63 28.41 22.90
N GLY A 390 30.42 28.95 22.77
CA GLY A 390 30.15 30.18 22.01
C GLY A 390 28.75 30.71 22.30
N ALA A 391 28.65 31.61 23.28
CA ALA A 391 27.44 32.30 23.69
C ALA A 391 27.02 33.39 22.67
N GLY A 392 25.71 33.66 22.58
CA GLY A 392 25.16 34.81 21.87
C GLY A 392 23.65 34.91 22.03
N ALA A 393 23.22 35.72 23.00
CA ALA A 393 21.81 36.00 23.31
C ALA A 393 21.23 37.14 22.45
N ALA A 394 19.97 36.97 22.02
CA ALA A 394 18.82 37.92 21.98
C ALA A 394 18.98 39.37 21.43
N PRO A 395 17.92 40.08 20.94
CA PRO A 395 16.53 39.96 21.38
C PRO A 395 15.40 40.13 20.34
N ARG A 396 14.19 39.92 20.88
CA ARG A 396 12.84 40.17 20.35
C ARG A 396 12.57 41.65 20.03
N THR A 397 11.69 41.91 19.06
CA THR A 397 10.69 43.00 19.10
C THR A 397 9.56 42.77 18.07
N GLU A 398 8.34 42.58 18.58
CA GLU A 398 7.06 43.10 18.06
C GLU A 398 6.60 44.17 19.09
N PRO A 399 5.67 45.15 18.83
CA PRO A 399 4.29 44.89 18.33
C PRO A 399 3.61 46.05 17.53
N GLY A 400 2.38 45.82 17.02
CA GLY A 400 1.42 46.92 16.81
C GLY A 400 0.31 46.73 15.76
N ALA A 401 -0.94 46.63 16.24
CA ALA A 401 -2.21 46.99 15.57
C ALA A 401 -3.09 47.74 16.62
N PRO A 402 -4.32 48.26 16.38
CA PRO A 402 -5.17 48.33 15.16
C PRO A 402 -5.98 49.66 14.94
N HIS A 403 -6.90 49.64 13.93
CA HIS A 403 -8.18 50.40 13.74
C HIS A 403 -8.25 51.55 12.68
N PRO A 404 -9.45 51.98 12.19
CA PRO A 404 -10.56 51.24 11.53
C PRO A 404 -11.23 52.01 10.33
N GLY A 405 -12.25 51.41 9.67
CA GLY A 405 -13.36 52.14 8.99
C GLY A 405 -13.74 51.72 7.54
N VAL A 406 -14.80 50.92 7.30
CA VAL A 406 -16.14 51.26 6.67
C VAL A 406 -16.09 52.24 5.46
N ASP A 407 -16.68 52.00 4.27
CA ASP A 407 -18.10 51.72 3.97
C ASP A 407 -18.39 51.21 2.52
N SER A 408 -19.32 50.24 2.44
CA SER A 408 -20.56 50.19 1.63
C SER A 408 -20.63 50.53 0.11
N ALA A 409 -21.09 49.53 -0.67
CA ALA A 409 -21.69 49.64 -2.03
C ALA A 409 -23.16 50.15 -1.97
N PRO A 410 -23.88 50.45 -3.10
CA PRO A 410 -24.50 49.37 -3.92
C PRO A 410 -24.81 49.67 -5.44
N SER A 411 -25.04 48.57 -6.19
CA SER A 411 -26.09 48.24 -7.21
C SER A 411 -26.99 49.34 -7.83
N ALA A 412 -27.60 49.26 -9.04
CA ALA A 412 -27.71 48.27 -10.13
C ALA A 412 -28.54 48.87 -11.30
N LYS A 413 -28.37 48.28 -12.51
CA LYS A 413 -29.34 47.99 -13.61
C LYS A 413 -30.31 49.07 -14.12
N HIS A 414 -30.40 49.24 -15.46
CA HIS A 414 -31.63 49.06 -16.25
C HIS A 414 -31.33 48.92 -17.75
N ALA A 415 -32.24 48.25 -18.47
CA ALA A 415 -32.07 47.65 -19.79
C ALA A 415 -32.98 48.27 -20.87
N ALA A 416 -32.58 48.04 -22.12
CA ALA A 416 -33.37 47.87 -23.36
C ALA A 416 -34.08 49.08 -24.01
N ALA A 417 -33.74 49.36 -25.28
CA ALA A 417 -34.56 49.04 -26.47
C ALA A 417 -33.95 49.66 -27.75
N SER A 418 -33.92 48.89 -28.84
CA SER A 418 -33.62 49.35 -30.21
C SER A 418 -34.91 49.70 -30.97
N PRO A 419 -34.82 50.47 -32.08
CA PRO A 419 -35.23 49.88 -33.35
C PRO A 419 -34.43 50.29 -34.61
N THR A 420 -34.30 49.30 -35.50
CA THR A 420 -34.33 49.30 -36.99
C THR A 420 -33.21 49.94 -37.85
N ALA A 421 -32.72 49.12 -38.79
CA ALA A 421 -31.66 49.35 -39.77
C ALA A 421 -32.15 49.96 -41.12
N PRO A 422 -31.20 50.38 -41.98
CA PRO A 422 -31.18 49.90 -43.36
C PRO A 422 -29.81 49.30 -43.76
N ALA A 423 -29.84 48.35 -44.69
CA ALA A 423 -28.68 47.66 -45.29
C ALA A 423 -28.38 48.22 -46.71
N PRO A 424 -27.35 47.74 -47.43
CA PRO A 424 -25.95 47.54 -47.07
C PRO A 424 -25.00 48.26 -48.07
N THR A 425 -23.73 48.47 -47.72
CA THR A 425 -22.68 48.70 -48.72
C THR A 425 -21.45 47.92 -48.31
N ALA A 426 -21.02 47.02 -49.19
CA ALA A 426 -19.95 46.07 -48.98
C ALA A 426 -18.58 46.76 -49.00
N LEU A 427 -17.79 46.58 -47.94
CA LEU A 427 -16.36 46.89 -47.89
C LEU A 427 -15.62 45.71 -47.24
N ALA A 428 -14.53 45.34 -47.87
CA ALA A 428 -13.83 44.07 -47.75
C ALA A 428 -13.24 43.77 -46.36
N SER A 429 -13.41 42.54 -45.89
CA SER A 429 -12.86 42.03 -44.63
C SER A 429 -11.40 41.59 -44.77
N LYS A 430 -10.58 42.06 -43.84
CA LYS A 430 -9.21 41.62 -43.54
C LYS A 430 -9.19 40.13 -43.14
N PRO A 431 -8.19 39.31 -43.54
CA PRO A 431 -8.15 37.90 -43.16
C PRO A 431 -7.91 37.71 -41.65
N ALA A 432 -8.66 36.76 -41.07
CA ALA A 432 -8.63 36.41 -39.66
C ALA A 432 -7.29 35.74 -39.26
N PRO A 433 -6.81 35.93 -38.01
CA PRO A 433 -5.62 35.23 -37.52
C PRO A 433 -5.88 33.72 -37.46
N THR A 434 -4.98 32.93 -38.03
CA THR A 434 -4.99 31.47 -38.02
C THR A 434 -4.95 30.94 -36.59
N ARG A 435 -6.05 30.31 -36.17
CA ARG A 435 -6.18 29.63 -34.88
C ARG A 435 -5.20 28.45 -34.84
N LYS A 436 -4.24 28.47 -33.90
CA LYS A 436 -3.37 27.33 -33.60
C LYS A 436 -4.23 26.06 -33.41
N PRO A 437 -3.86 24.91 -33.99
CA PRO A 437 -4.59 23.67 -33.77
C PRO A 437 -4.60 23.34 -32.27
N ARG A 438 -5.80 23.10 -31.72
CA ARG A 438 -5.97 22.61 -30.36
C ARG A 438 -5.26 21.27 -30.26
N SER A 439 -4.28 21.14 -29.37
CA SER A 439 -3.74 19.84 -28.98
C SER A 439 -4.91 18.96 -28.55
N VAL A 440 -5.12 17.85 -29.23
CA VAL A 440 -6.13 16.86 -28.86
C VAL A 440 -5.65 16.23 -27.55
N GLU A 441 -6.31 16.57 -26.45
CA GLU A 441 -6.11 15.88 -25.17
C GLU A 441 -6.27 14.37 -25.38
N PRO A 442 -5.40 13.52 -24.80
CA PRO A 442 -5.51 12.08 -24.94
C PRO A 442 -6.89 11.59 -24.46
N LYS A 443 -7.52 10.74 -25.28
CA LYS A 443 -8.85 10.18 -25.00
C LYS A 443 -8.73 9.21 -23.83
N VAL A 444 -9.58 9.38 -22.81
CA VAL A 444 -9.63 8.46 -21.66
C VAL A 444 -10.06 7.07 -22.13
N ASP A 445 -9.19 6.08 -21.93
CA ASP A 445 -9.48 4.67 -22.21
C ASP A 445 -10.30 4.07 -21.06
N ALA A 446 -11.62 4.27 -21.14
CA ALA A 446 -12.55 3.81 -20.11
C ALA A 446 -12.53 2.28 -19.91
N PRO A 447 -12.51 1.42 -20.95
CA PRO A 447 -12.34 -0.02 -20.78
C PRO A 447 -11.10 -0.40 -19.96
N ALA A 448 -9.93 0.10 -20.34
CA ALA A 448 -8.67 -0.25 -19.67
C ALA A 448 -8.67 0.25 -18.21
N LEU A 449 -9.18 1.46 -17.96
CA LEU A 449 -9.31 1.99 -16.60
C LEU A 449 -10.32 1.22 -15.76
N PHE A 450 -11.45 0.80 -16.34
CA PHE A 450 -12.46 0.01 -15.63
C PHE A 450 -11.90 -1.32 -15.12
N VAL A 451 -11.02 -1.95 -15.90
CA VAL A 451 -10.30 -3.17 -15.51
C VAL A 451 -9.20 -2.85 -14.49
N ARG A 452 -8.34 -1.85 -14.76
CA ARG A 452 -7.25 -1.42 -13.88
C ARG A 452 -7.73 -1.01 -12.48
N PHE A 453 -8.88 -0.35 -12.38
CA PHE A 453 -9.47 0.01 -11.09
C PHE A 453 -10.15 -1.18 -10.39
N GLY A 454 -10.26 -2.33 -11.06
CA GLY A 454 -10.90 -3.54 -10.53
C GLY A 454 -12.42 -3.48 -10.54
N CYS A 455 -13.02 -2.52 -11.26
CA CYS A 455 -14.47 -2.44 -11.37
C CYS A 455 -15.05 -3.70 -12.03
N ALA A 456 -14.33 -4.30 -12.97
CA ALA A 456 -14.71 -5.53 -13.66
C ALA A 456 -15.00 -6.71 -12.70
N SER A 457 -14.30 -6.82 -11.56
CA SER A 457 -14.48 -7.96 -10.64
C SER A 457 -15.86 -8.00 -9.97
N CYS A 458 -16.53 -6.85 -9.87
CA CYS A 458 -17.85 -6.71 -9.26
C CYS A 458 -18.95 -6.51 -10.31
N HIS A 459 -18.60 -5.96 -11.47
CA HIS A 459 -19.55 -5.40 -12.43
C HIS A 459 -19.48 -6.00 -13.85
N ALA A 460 -18.48 -6.82 -14.19
CA ALA A 460 -18.45 -7.52 -15.47
C ALA A 460 -19.64 -8.50 -15.60
N PRO A 461 -20.05 -8.89 -16.82
CA PRO A 461 -21.12 -9.88 -17.02
C PRO A 461 -20.93 -11.12 -16.15
N GLY A 462 -21.94 -11.50 -15.36
CA GLY A 462 -21.86 -12.66 -14.45
C GLY A 462 -21.22 -12.40 -13.07
N ALA A 463 -20.62 -11.23 -12.85
CA ALA A 463 -20.07 -10.86 -11.54
C ALA A 463 -21.17 -10.55 -10.49
N ARG A 464 -20.82 -10.65 -9.20
CA ARG A 464 -21.74 -10.57 -8.05
C ARG A 464 -22.67 -9.35 -8.04
N TYR A 465 -22.23 -8.22 -8.59
CA TYR A 465 -22.99 -6.96 -8.61
C TYR A 465 -23.28 -6.48 -10.05
N HIS A 466 -23.20 -7.37 -11.05
CA HIS A 466 -23.50 -7.04 -12.44
C HIS A 466 -24.93 -6.51 -12.59
N ASP A 467 -25.91 -7.23 -12.05
CA ASP A 467 -27.35 -6.89 -12.15
C ASP A 467 -27.69 -5.55 -11.46
N ARG A 468 -26.82 -5.03 -10.58
CA ARG A 468 -27.02 -3.70 -9.98
C ARG A 468 -26.84 -2.58 -10.99
N LEU A 469 -26.22 -2.85 -12.14
CA LEU A 469 -25.95 -1.90 -13.20
C LEU A 469 -27.18 -1.62 -14.08
N ASP A 470 -28.22 -2.44 -14.00
CA ASP A 470 -29.50 -2.19 -14.70
C ASP A 470 -30.11 -0.84 -14.31
N LYS A 471 -29.83 -0.41 -13.08
CA LYS A 471 -30.28 0.88 -12.53
C LYS A 471 -29.46 2.07 -13.05
N VAL A 472 -28.34 1.85 -13.74
CA VAL A 472 -27.46 2.93 -14.24
C VAL A 472 -28.10 3.65 -15.41
N ALA A 473 -28.86 2.95 -16.26
CA ALA A 473 -29.54 3.55 -17.40
C ALA A 473 -30.52 4.65 -16.99
N THR A 474 -31.21 4.47 -15.86
CA THR A 474 -32.26 5.38 -15.35
C THR A 474 -31.72 6.51 -14.47
N ARG A 475 -30.43 6.52 -14.13
CA ARG A 475 -29.80 7.54 -13.26
C ARG A 475 -29.10 8.63 -14.09
N SER A 476 -29.05 9.84 -13.55
CA SER A 476 -28.36 10.94 -14.22
C SER A 476 -26.84 10.70 -14.24
N GLU A 477 -26.15 11.20 -15.26
CA GLU A 477 -24.69 11.08 -15.36
C GLU A 477 -23.99 11.74 -14.18
N ALA A 478 -24.47 12.90 -13.72
CA ALA A 478 -23.90 13.61 -12.58
C ALA A 478 -24.03 12.81 -11.28
N ASP A 479 -25.15 12.12 -11.06
CA ASP A 479 -25.34 11.27 -9.87
C ASP A 479 -24.42 10.06 -9.91
N LEU A 480 -24.26 9.44 -11.08
CA LEU A 480 -23.38 8.30 -11.26
C LEU A 480 -21.91 8.67 -11.12
N VAL A 481 -21.50 9.84 -11.58
CA VAL A 481 -20.12 10.33 -11.37
C VAL A 481 -19.84 10.55 -9.89
N ARG A 482 -20.80 11.14 -9.15
CA ARG A 482 -20.67 11.28 -7.70
C ARG A 482 -20.64 9.92 -7.00
N TRP A 483 -21.52 9.01 -7.39
CA TRP A 483 -21.59 7.64 -6.85
C TRP A 483 -20.31 6.84 -7.11
N VAL A 484 -19.81 6.80 -8.35
CA VAL A 484 -18.60 6.04 -8.69
C VAL A 484 -17.39 6.59 -7.93
N ARG A 485 -17.32 7.90 -7.70
CA ARG A 485 -16.24 8.49 -6.91
C ARG A 485 -16.40 8.24 -5.41
N ASN A 486 -17.63 8.25 -4.88
CA ASN A 486 -17.91 8.23 -3.44
C ASN A 486 -19.08 7.32 -3.03
N PRO A 487 -19.05 6.01 -3.32
CA PRO A 487 -20.22 5.15 -3.13
C PRO A 487 -20.62 4.98 -1.66
N GLU A 488 -19.67 5.00 -0.73
CA GLU A 488 -19.91 4.90 0.72
C GLU A 488 -20.71 6.10 1.26
N GLN A 489 -20.52 7.30 0.71
CA GLN A 489 -21.28 8.50 1.10
C GLN A 489 -22.78 8.38 0.76
N PHE A 490 -23.12 7.56 -0.24
CA PHE A 490 -24.51 7.36 -0.69
C PHE A 490 -25.11 6.04 -0.20
N LEU A 491 -24.29 5.04 0.12
CA LEU A 491 -24.70 3.75 0.67
C LEU A 491 -23.65 3.25 1.68
N PRO A 492 -23.81 3.56 2.97
CA PRO A 492 -22.90 3.11 4.02
C PRO A 492 -22.84 1.58 4.14
N GLY A 493 -21.63 1.04 4.31
CA GLY A 493 -21.33 -0.39 4.33
C GLY A 493 -21.30 -1.02 2.94
N THR A 494 -21.13 -0.23 1.88
CA THR A 494 -21.08 -0.79 0.53
C THR A 494 -19.73 -1.47 0.28
N PRO A 495 -19.72 -2.65 -0.37
CA PRO A 495 -18.48 -3.30 -0.77
C PRO A 495 -17.79 -2.60 -1.96
N MET A 496 -18.39 -1.54 -2.51
CA MET A 496 -17.84 -0.76 -3.61
C MET A 496 -16.80 0.25 -3.08
N PRO A 497 -15.53 0.22 -3.54
CA PRO A 497 -14.51 1.14 -3.05
C PRO A 497 -14.78 2.61 -3.43
N THR A 498 -14.26 3.53 -2.62
CA THR A 498 -14.22 4.97 -2.94
C THR A 498 -13.07 5.26 -3.89
N TYR A 499 -13.35 5.98 -4.98
CA TYR A 499 -12.39 6.31 -6.04
C TYR A 499 -12.12 7.81 -6.17
N ALA A 500 -12.69 8.66 -5.32
CA ALA A 500 -12.64 10.12 -5.49
C ALA A 500 -11.23 10.72 -5.60
N GLU A 501 -10.25 10.10 -4.94
CA GLU A 501 -8.83 10.47 -4.99
C GLU A 501 -8.07 9.83 -6.15
N LEU A 502 -8.60 8.71 -6.70
CA LEU A 502 -7.97 7.93 -7.76
C LEU A 502 -8.43 8.35 -9.17
N ILE A 503 -9.65 8.86 -9.27
CA ILE A 503 -10.23 9.34 -10.53
C ILE A 503 -10.78 10.75 -10.35
N ASP A 504 -10.33 11.64 -11.23
CA ASP A 504 -10.92 12.97 -11.34
C ASP A 504 -12.34 12.89 -11.94
N GLU A 505 -13.06 14.00 -11.91
CA GLU A 505 -14.43 14.05 -12.41
C GLU A 505 -14.51 13.71 -13.91
N LYS A 506 -13.49 14.09 -14.68
CA LYS A 506 -13.40 13.82 -16.12
C LYS A 506 -13.30 12.32 -16.41
N THR A 507 -12.44 11.62 -15.67
CA THR A 507 -12.22 10.17 -15.78
C THR A 507 -13.44 9.40 -15.30
N ALA A 508 -14.02 9.78 -14.15
CA ALA A 508 -15.26 9.19 -13.66
C ALA A 508 -16.41 9.35 -14.67
N ARG A 509 -16.51 10.52 -15.30
CA ARG A 509 -17.51 10.80 -16.34
C ARG A 509 -17.30 9.94 -17.58
N ALA A 510 -16.05 9.75 -18.02
CA ALA A 510 -15.73 8.85 -19.12
C ALA A 510 -16.13 7.40 -18.83
N LEU A 511 -15.83 6.90 -17.62
CA LEU A 511 -16.24 5.57 -17.16
C LEU A 511 -17.76 5.41 -17.13
N VAL A 512 -18.47 6.37 -16.53
CA VAL A 512 -19.94 6.36 -16.45
C VAL A 512 -20.57 6.35 -17.84
N ARG A 513 -20.10 7.19 -18.77
CA ARG A 513 -20.62 7.23 -20.14
C ARG A 513 -20.39 5.92 -20.87
N TRP A 514 -19.21 5.34 -20.72
CA TRP A 514 -18.88 4.06 -21.32
C TRP A 514 -19.76 2.93 -20.79
N VAL A 515 -19.97 2.85 -19.47
CA VAL A 515 -20.90 1.89 -18.86
C VAL A 515 -22.32 2.09 -19.36
N LYS A 516 -22.83 3.33 -19.41
CA LYS A 516 -24.17 3.65 -19.91
C LYS A 516 -24.37 3.29 -21.39
N ALA A 517 -23.31 3.35 -22.19
CA ALA A 517 -23.33 2.96 -23.59
C ALA A 517 -23.29 1.43 -23.80
N GLY A 518 -23.38 0.63 -22.74
CA GLY A 518 -23.31 -0.83 -22.82
C GLY A 518 -21.89 -1.38 -22.92
N GLY A 519 -20.87 -0.58 -22.58
CA GLY A 519 -19.46 -0.98 -22.70
C GLY A 519 -19.10 -2.27 -21.97
N LEU A 520 -19.83 -2.64 -20.92
CA LEU A 520 -19.65 -3.89 -20.18
C LEU A 520 -19.87 -5.16 -21.03
N ALA A 521 -20.67 -5.08 -22.10
CA ALA A 521 -20.88 -6.20 -23.01
C ALA A 521 -19.61 -6.56 -23.82
N SER A 522 -18.64 -5.64 -23.88
CA SER A 522 -17.32 -5.88 -24.47
C SER A 522 -16.32 -6.51 -23.48
N LEU A 523 -16.68 -6.65 -22.20
CA LEU A 523 -15.87 -7.37 -21.22
C LEU A 523 -16.26 -8.86 -21.17
N PRO A 524 -15.30 -9.77 -20.96
CA PRO A 524 -15.60 -11.19 -20.82
C PRO A 524 -16.42 -11.47 -19.56
N SER A 525 -17.22 -12.53 -19.59
CA SER A 525 -18.06 -12.93 -18.45
C SER A 525 -17.25 -13.60 -17.33
N SER A 526 -17.58 -13.28 -16.08
CA SER A 526 -16.97 -13.87 -14.88
C SER A 526 -17.68 -15.18 -14.51
N PRO A 527 -16.97 -16.28 -14.24
CA PRO A 527 -17.58 -17.51 -13.74
C PRO A 527 -18.10 -17.30 -12.30
N ARG A 528 -19.30 -17.82 -11.99
CA ARG A 528 -19.98 -17.68 -10.69
C ARG A 528 -19.36 -18.52 -9.58
#